data_AF-A0A6L9J031-F1
#
_entry.id   AF-A0A6L9J031-F1
#
_cell.length_a   1.000
_cell.length_b   1.000
_cell.length_c   1.000
_cell.angle_alpha   90.00
_cell.angle_beta   90.00
_cell.angle_gamma   90.00
#
_symmetry.space_group_name_H-M   'P 1'
#
loop_
_entity.id
_entity.type
_entity.pdbx_description
1 polymer ?
#
loop_
_entity_poly.entity_id
_entity_poly.type
_entity_poly.pdbx_seq_one_letter_code
_entity_poly.pdbx_strand_id
1 'polypeptide(L)' 'MMPGMRFANLDDERMKKLQAVEELLGVYLLALEPDTYQLAQLDEAGLKALHEAEKDLGVILLAYQPKE' A
#
# COMPACT_ATOMS: atom_id res chain seq x y z
N MET A 1 4.70 -14.76 -6.63
CA MET A 1 5.18 -13.98 -5.47
C MET A 1 6.13 -12.94 -6.04
N MET A 2 5.77 -11.64 -5.99
CA MET A 2 6.68 -10.59 -6.45
C MET A 2 7.88 -10.58 -5.48
N PRO A 3 9.12 -10.73 -5.96
CA PRO A 3 10.27 -10.86 -5.09
C PRO A 3 10.41 -9.58 -4.24
N GLY A 4 10.14 -9.69 -2.94
CA GLY A 4 10.48 -8.68 -1.93
C GLY A 4 9.33 -7.93 -1.25
N MET A 5 8.09 -8.05 -1.71
CA MET A 5 6.95 -7.41 -1.03
C MET A 5 6.28 -8.39 -0.05
N ARG A 6 6.28 -8.06 1.24
CA ARG A 6 5.73 -8.91 2.31
C ARG A 6 4.65 -8.16 3.07
N PHE A 7 3.54 -8.83 3.39
CA PHE A 7 2.57 -8.29 4.33
C PHE A 7 3.19 -8.19 5.72
N ALA A 8 2.89 -7.11 6.43
CA ALA A 8 3.39 -6.91 7.77
C ALA A 8 2.80 -7.99 8.70
N ASN A 9 3.66 -8.73 9.39
CA ASN A 9 3.21 -9.62 10.46
C ASN A 9 2.96 -8.80 11.73
N LEU A 10 1.68 -8.46 11.98
CA LEU A 10 1.24 -7.69 13.13
C LEU A 10 0.76 -8.63 14.23
N ASP A 11 1.26 -8.43 15.45
CA ASP A 11 0.70 -9.05 16.65
C ASP A 11 -0.61 -8.37 17.07
N ASP A 12 -1.29 -8.92 18.08
CA ASP A 12 -2.57 -8.43 18.56
C ASP A 12 -2.54 -6.95 18.99
N GLU A 13 -1.43 -6.48 19.56
CA GLU A 13 -1.30 -5.07 19.96
C GLU A 13 -1.20 -4.15 18.74
N ARG A 14 -0.35 -4.51 17.77
CA ARG A 14 -0.18 -3.75 16.53
C ARG A 14 -1.44 -3.79 15.65
N MET A 15 -2.16 -4.91 15.63
CA MET A 15 -3.44 -5.04 14.93
C MET A 15 -4.50 -4.09 15.50
N LYS A 16 -4.63 -4.00 16.83
CA LYS A 16 -5.55 -3.04 17.47
C LYS A 16 -5.23 -1.59 17.12
N LYS A 17 -3.95 -1.25 17.06
CA LYS A 17 -3.51 0.10 16.63
C LYS A 17 -3.88 0.36 15.18
N LEU A 18 -3.70 -0.62 14.29
CA LEU A 18 -4.10 -0.50 12.88
C LEU A 18 -5.61 -0.26 12.76
N GLN A 19 -6.43 -1.07 13.46
CA GLN A 19 -7.89 -0.94 13.46
C GLN A 19 -8.38 0.42 13.96
N ALA A 20 -7.76 0.96 15.01
CA ALA A 20 -8.09 2.30 15.50
C ALA A 20 -7.81 3.39 14.45
N VAL A 21 -6.76 3.22 13.63
CA VAL A 21 -6.46 4.15 12.52
C VAL A 21 -7.46 3.95 11.38
N GLU A 22 -7.81 2.72 11.04
CA GLU A 22 -8.85 2.40 10.04
C GLU A 22 -10.20 3.04 10.40
N GLU A 23 -10.64 2.88 11.66
CA GLU A 23 -11.87 3.49 12.18
C GLU A 23 -11.83 5.02 12.12
N LEU A 24 -10.71 5.62 12.52
CA LEU A 24 -10.53 7.07 12.49
C LEU A 24 -10.63 7.65 11.07
N LEU A 25 -10.07 6.94 10.09
CA LEU A 25 -10.02 7.38 8.70
C LEU A 25 -11.24 6.96 7.88
N GLY A 26 -12.03 5.99 8.38
CA GLY A 26 -13.14 5.40 7.64
C GLY A 26 -12.70 4.57 6.44
N VAL A 27 -11.50 3.96 6.50
CA VAL A 27 -10.90 3.16 5.43
C VAL A 27 -10.28 1.88 5.96
N TYR A 28 -10.05 0.90 5.10
CA TYR A 28 -9.19 -0.24 5.41
C TYR A 28 -7.77 0.02 4.92
N LEU A 29 -6.78 -0.44 5.68
CA LEU A 29 -5.35 -0.21 5.42
C LEU A 29 -4.64 -1.51 5.08
N LEU A 30 -3.77 -1.46 4.06
CA LEU A 30 -2.89 -2.57 3.69
C LEU A 30 -1.52 -2.38 4.33
N ALA A 31 -1.19 -3.20 5.33
CA ALA A 31 0.09 -3.13 6.03
C ALA A 31 1.16 -4.02 5.38
N LEU A 32 2.30 -3.43 5.04
CA LEU A 32 3.41 -4.09 4.36
C LEU A 32 4.71 -3.89 5.13
N GLU A 33 5.62 -4.86 5.08
CA GLU A 33 6.94 -4.72 5.70
C GLU A 33 7.78 -3.68 4.95
N PRO A 34 8.39 -2.73 5.66
CA PRO A 34 9.11 -1.62 5.04
C PRO A 34 10.55 -1.98 4.66
N ASP A 35 10.93 -3.26 4.58
CA ASP A 35 12.35 -3.64 4.59
C ASP A 35 13.10 -3.32 3.29
N THR A 36 12.41 -3.23 2.15
CA THR A 36 13.06 -3.09 0.84
C THR A 36 12.43 -2.03 -0.06
N TYR A 37 11.19 -1.63 0.21
CA TYR A 37 10.43 -0.72 -0.66
C TYR A 37 9.75 0.40 0.12
N GLN A 38 9.51 1.49 -0.59
CA GLN A 38 8.71 2.63 -0.14
C GLN A 38 7.64 2.92 -1.18
N LEU A 39 6.58 3.62 -0.78
CA LEU A 39 5.56 4.10 -1.72
C LEU A 39 6.23 5.01 -2.76
N ALA A 40 5.93 4.77 -4.03
CA ALA A 40 6.42 5.62 -5.10
C ALA A 40 5.73 6.99 -5.02
N GLN A 41 6.51 8.06 -5.10
CA GLN A 41 5.96 9.42 -5.22
C GLN A 41 5.65 9.67 -6.68
N LEU A 42 4.38 9.58 -7.04
CA LEU A 42 3.90 9.86 -8.39
C LEU A 42 3.43 11.32 -8.47
N ASP A 43 3.73 11.97 -9.60
CA ASP A 43 3.13 13.26 -9.94
C ASP A 43 1.70 13.07 -10.47
N GLU A 44 1.02 14.17 -10.81
CA GLU A 44 -0.37 14.13 -11.29
C GLU A 44 -0.53 13.27 -12.55
N ALA A 45 0.45 13.31 -13.47
CA ALA A 45 0.42 12.52 -14.68
C ALA A 45 0.58 11.01 -14.38
N GLY A 46 1.49 10.65 -13.48
CA GLY A 46 1.70 9.29 -13.02
C GLY A 46 0.48 8.72 -12.29
N LEU A 47 -0.15 9.52 -11.41
CA LEU A 47 -1.39 9.11 -10.71
C LEU A 47 -2.54 8.88 -11.68
N LYS A 48 -2.69 9.73 -12.69
CA LYS A 48 -3.71 9.55 -13.72
C LYS A 48 -3.50 8.24 -14.49
N ALA A 49 -2.27 7.96 -14.92
CA ALA A 49 -1.94 6.72 -15.62
C ALA A 49 -2.19 5.48 -14.73
N LEU A 50 -1.88 5.56 -13.43
CA LEU A 50 -2.16 4.47 -12.48
C LEU A 50 -3.66 4.19 -12.40
N HIS A 51 -4.50 5.22 -12.25
CA HIS A 51 -5.95 5.05 -12.16
C HIS A 51 -6.58 4.54 -13.46
N GLU A 52 -6.05 4.95 -14.62
CA GLU A 52 -6.48 4.38 -15.91
C GLU A 52 -6.16 2.88 -15.99
N ALA A 53 -4.97 2.46 -15.54
CA ALA A 53 -4.58 1.06 -15.48
C ALA A 53 -5.43 0.25 -14.47
N GLU A 54 -5.72 0.80 -13.29
CA GLU A 54 -6.61 0.17 -12.29
C GLU A 54 -7.99 -0.11 -12.88
N LYS A 55 -8.56 0.87 -13.61
CA LYS A 55 -9.86 0.74 -14.25
C LYS A 55 -9.87 -0.30 -15.37
N ASP A 56 -8.84 -0.31 -16.22
CA ASP A 56 -8.72 -1.24 -17.34
C ASP A 56 -8.57 -2.69 -16.87
N LEU A 57 -7.76 -2.89 -15.83
CA LEU A 57 -7.46 -4.22 -15.28
C LEU A 57 -8.50 -4.70 -14.25
N GLY A 58 -9.33 -3.80 -13.70
CA GLY A 58 -10.30 -4.12 -12.66
C GLY A 58 -9.66 -4.47 -11.31
N VAL A 59 -8.55 -3.82 -10.95
CA VAL A 59 -7.78 -4.07 -9.71
C VAL A 59 -7.42 -2.75 -9.01
N ILE A 60 -7.00 -2.85 -7.75
CA ILE A 60 -6.32 -1.75 -7.03
C ILE A 60 -4.82 -1.99 -7.14
N LEU A 61 -4.07 -0.98 -7.59
CA LEU A 61 -2.63 -1.04 -7.76
C LEU A 61 -1.93 -0.26 -6.66
N LEU A 62 -0.84 -0.82 -6.13
CA LEU A 62 0.04 -0.13 -5.21
C LEU A 62 1.37 0.14 -5.90
N ALA A 63 1.70 1.42 -6.10
CA ALA A 63 2.97 1.82 -6.69
C ALA A 63 4.05 1.94 -5.61
N TYR A 64 5.14 1.20 -5.77
CA TYR A 64 6.27 1.18 -4.84
C TYR A 64 7.61 1.16 -5.59
N GLN A 65 8.66 1.64 -4.93
CA GLN A 65 10.02 1.71 -5.46
C GLN A 65 11.03 1.26 -4.39
N PRO A 66 12.24 0.83 -4.77
CA PRO A 66 13.29 0.51 -3.80
C PRO A 66 13.52 1.66 -2.81
N LYS A 67 13.85 1.31 -1.57
CA LYS A 67 14.42 2.26 -0.62
C LYS A 67 15.86 2.56 -1.05
N GLU A 68 16.15 3.84 -1.30
CA GLU A 68 17.51 4.35 -1.49
C GLU A 68 18.25 4.41 -0.15
#